data_AF-A0A967BK36-F1
#
_entry.id   AF-A0A967BK36-F1
#
_cell.length_a   1.000
_cell.length_b   1.000
_cell.length_c   1.000
_cell.angle_alpha   90.00
_cell.angle_beta   90.00
_cell.angle_gamma   90.00
#
_symmetry.space_group_name_H-M   'P 1'
#
loop_
_entity.id
_entity.type
_entity.pdbx_description
1 polymer ?
#
loop_
_entity_poly.entity_id
_entity_poly.type
_entity_poly.pdbx_seq_one_letter_code
_entity_poly.pdbx_strand_id
1 'polypeptide(L)' 'KTSTDFAPWYIIRSDDKHQARRQTLKLILNSVRYRNRNAKLNFKIDPKTVITAEREIKIMKKQRKKYGKFMR' A
#
# COMPACT_ATOMS: atom_id res chain seq x y z
N LYS A 1 2.80 -2.27 -18.63
CA LYS A 1 2.46 -1.93 -17.22
C LYS A 1 1.51 -2.99 -16.72
N THR A 2 1.72 -3.55 -15.53
CA THR A 2 0.95 -4.70 -15.01
C THR A 2 -0.07 -4.30 -13.92
N SER A 3 -0.03 -3.06 -13.45
CA SER A 3 -1.04 -2.49 -12.56
C SER A 3 -2.14 -1.83 -13.37
N THR A 4 -3.38 -2.25 -13.13
CA THR A 4 -4.59 -1.75 -13.76
C THR A 4 -5.61 -1.35 -12.68
N ASP A 5 -6.67 -0.64 -13.06
CA ASP A 5 -7.70 -0.19 -12.12
C ASP A 5 -8.47 -1.37 -11.49
N PHE A 6 -8.69 -2.44 -12.25
CA PHE A 6 -9.36 -3.66 -11.75
C PHE A 6 -8.43 -4.58 -10.95
N ALA A 7 -7.11 -4.52 -11.20
CA ALA A 7 -6.09 -5.31 -10.51
C ALA A 7 -4.89 -4.42 -10.12
N PRO A 8 -5.06 -3.55 -9.12
CA PRO A 8 -4.01 -2.64 -8.71
C PRO A 8 -2.91 -3.37 -7.92
N TRP A 9 -1.66 -3.01 -8.17
CA TRP A 9 -0.55 -3.46 -7.34
C TRP A 9 -0.40 -2.58 -6.10
N TYR A 10 -0.37 -3.21 -4.94
CA TYR A 10 -0.08 -2.58 -3.65
C TYR A 10 1.35 -2.93 -3.22
N ILE A 11 2.09 -1.89 -2.86
CA ILE A 11 3.46 -1.97 -2.37
C ILE A 11 3.42 -1.71 -0.86
N ILE A 12 4.02 -2.62 -0.10
CA ILE A 12 4.00 -2.60 1.36
C ILE A 12 5.43 -2.44 1.84
N ARG A 13 5.71 -1.35 2.57
CA ARG A 13 7.02 -1.13 3.21
C ARG A 13 7.17 -2.08 4.38
N SER A 14 8.24 -2.88 4.35
CA SER A 14 8.43 -4.02 5.24
C SER A 14 9.55 -3.84 6.28
N ASP A 15 9.99 -2.60 6.51
CA ASP A 15 11.02 -2.27 7.50
C ASP A 15 10.65 -2.79 8.90
N ASP A 16 9.38 -2.62 9.31
CA ASP A 16 8.78 -3.33 10.43
C ASP A 16 7.89 -4.48 9.91
N LYS A 17 8.36 -5.71 10.10
CA LYS A 17 7.67 -6.94 9.68
C LYS A 17 6.30 -7.11 10.36
N HIS A 18 6.18 -6.77 11.64
CA HIS A 18 4.91 -6.92 12.37
C HIS A 18 3.89 -5.89 11.90
N GLN A 19 4.32 -4.65 11.68
CA GLN A 19 3.46 -3.62 11.11
C GLN A 19 3.03 -3.99 9.69
N ALA A 20 3.96 -4.44 8.85
CA ALA A 20 3.67 -4.83 7.47
C ALA A 20 2.61 -5.93 7.41
N ARG A 21 2.77 -7.01 8.18
CA ARG A 21 1.77 -8.12 8.25
C ARG A 21 0.38 -7.60 8.62
N ARG A 22 0.29 -6.74 9.63
CA ARG A 22 -0.98 -6.16 10.09
C ARG A 22 -1.63 -5.31 9.00
N GLN A 23 -0.85 -4.50 8.30
CA GLN A 23 -1.35 -3.66 7.22
C GLN A 23 -1.79 -4.48 6.00
N THR A 24 -1.07 -5.57 5.67
CA THR A 24 -1.48 -6.51 4.63
C THR A 24 -2.83 -7.14 4.95
N LEU A 25 -3.03 -7.60 6.18
CA LEU A 25 -4.31 -8.16 6.64
C LEU A 25 -5.44 -7.13 6.53
N LYS A 26 -5.20 -5.88 6.96
CA LYS A 26 -6.18 -4.80 6.82
C LYS A 26 -6.54 -4.54 5.35
N LEU A 27 -5.55 -4.51 4.45
CA LEU A 27 -5.75 -4.31 3.02
C LEU A 27 -6.69 -5.36 2.43
N ILE A 28 -6.43 -6.65 2.70
CA ILE A 28 -7.25 -7.76 2.20
C ILE A 28 -8.65 -7.74 2.79
N LEU A 29 -8.78 -7.55 4.11
CA LEU A 29 -10.09 -7.51 4.77
C LEU A 29 -10.91 -6.28 4.40
N ASN A 30 -10.27 -5.21 3.90
CA ASN A 30 -10.98 -4.04 3.41
C ASN A 30 -11.36 -4.15 1.92
N SER A 31 -10.68 -4.97 1.13
CA SER A 31 -10.98 -5.14 -0.31
C SER A 31 -12.16 -6.08 -0.56
N VAL A 32 -12.45 -7.00 0.37
CA VAL A 32 -13.52 -7.99 0.21
C VAL A 32 -14.67 -7.70 1.19
N ARG A 33 -15.92 -7.76 0.69
CA ARG A 33 -17.11 -7.74 1.55
C ARG A 33 -17.36 -9.15 2.07
N TYR A 34 -17.37 -9.31 3.40
CA TYR A 34 -17.63 -10.60 4.06
C TYR A 34 -18.67 -10.45 5.17
N ARG A 35 -19.39 -11.55 5.47
CA ARG A 35 -20.41 -11.60 6.54
C ARG A 35 -19.75 -11.57 7.91
N ASN A 36 -20.44 -11.04 8.92
CA ASN A 36 -19.96 -10.94 10.31
C ASN A 36 -18.68 -10.11 10.50
N ARG A 37 -18.51 -9.05 9.70
CA ARG A 37 -17.42 -8.08 9.89
C ARG A 37 -17.59 -7.35 11.22
N ASN A 38 -16.58 -7.42 12.07
CA ASN A 38 -16.57 -6.73 13.35
C ASN A 38 -16.43 -5.20 13.14
N ALA A 39 -17.48 -4.44 13.46
CA ALA A 39 -17.51 -2.99 13.31
C ALA A 39 -16.60 -2.24 14.30
N LYS A 40 -16.19 -2.88 15.41
CA LYS A 40 -15.28 -2.28 16.40
C LYS A 40 -13.83 -2.20 15.89
N LEU A 41 -13.47 -2.97 14.86
CA LEU A 41 -12.11 -3.03 14.34
C LEU A 41 -11.90 -2.00 13.22
N ASN A 42 -10.76 -1.30 13.28
CA ASN A 42 -10.38 -0.34 12.26
C ASN A 42 -9.51 -1.00 11.17
N PHE A 43 -10.07 -1.10 9.96
CA PHE A 43 -9.41 -1.64 8.77
C PHE A 43 -8.85 -0.56 7.82
N LYS A 44 -8.82 0.71 8.24
CA LYS A 44 -8.20 1.77 7.45
C LYS A 44 -6.71 1.47 7.23
N ILE A 45 -6.32 1.59 5.97
CA ILE A 45 -4.96 1.38 5.50
C ILE A 45 -4.15 2.65 5.79
N ASP A 46 -2.91 2.48 6.25
CA ASP A 46 -1.97 3.59 6.42
C ASP A 46 -1.23 3.87 5.10
N PRO A 47 -1.40 5.06 4.48
CA PRO A 47 -0.73 5.44 3.23
C PRO A 47 0.81 5.52 3.34
N LYS A 48 1.36 5.56 4.55
CA LYS A 48 2.81 5.56 4.76
C LYS A 48 3.40 4.17 4.59
N THR A 49 2.66 3.13 4.99
CA THR A 49 3.10 1.74 4.90
C THR A 49 2.65 1.06 3.61
N VAL A 50 1.42 1.33 3.14
CA VAL A 50 0.82 0.70 1.96
C VAL A 50 0.56 1.76 0.90
N ILE A 51 1.17 1.60 -0.27
CA ILE A 51 1.15 2.56 -1.37
C ILE A 51 0.77 1.84 -2.66
N THR A 52 0.00 2.47 -3.55
CA THR A 52 -0.28 1.90 -4.87
C THR A 52 0.91 2.08 -5.82
N ALA A 53 1.09 1.15 -6.77
CA ALA A 53 2.20 1.20 -7.71
C ALA A 53 2.29 2.53 -8.47
N GLU A 54 1.16 3.09 -8.91
CA GLU A 54 1.14 4.38 -9.62
C GLU A 54 1.66 5.53 -8.78
N ARG A 55 1.28 5.55 -7.50
CA ARG A 55 1.71 6.58 -6.55
C ARG A 55 3.20 6.45 -6.25
N GLU A 56 3.69 5.23 -6.10
CA GLU A 56 5.12 4.97 -5.90
C GLU A 56 5.94 5.40 -7.12
N ILE A 57 5.51 5.06 -8.34
CA ILE A 57 6.17 5.50 -9.58
C ILE A 57 6.22 7.04 -9.65
N LYS A 58 5.14 7.73 -9.25
CA LYS A 58 5.10 9.20 -9.20
C LYS A 58 6.11 9.76 -8.20
N ILE A 59 6.26 9.13 -7.04
CA ILE A 59 7.26 9.49 -6.02
C ILE A 59 8.67 9.27 -6.58
N MET A 60 8.95 8.10 -7.16
CA MET A 60 10.25 7.77 -7.75
C MET A 60 10.66 8.75 -8.86
N LYS A 61 9.73 9.13 -9.75
CA LYS A 61 9.97 10.14 -10.79
C LYS A 61 10.33 11.50 -10.20
N LYS A 62 9.62 11.93 -9.15
CA LYS A 62 9.93 13.18 -8.44
C LYS A 62 11.30 13.13 -7.78
N GLN A 63 11.65 12.02 -7.13
CA GLN A 63 12.97 11.83 -6.51
C GLN A 63 14.08 11.90 -7.55
N ARG A 64 13.94 11.18 -8.67
CA ARG A 64 14.92 11.21 -9.76
C ARG A 64 15.10 12.61 -10.35
N LYS A 65 14.00 13.36 -10.53
CA LYS A 65 14.07 14.76 -11.01
C LYS A 65 14.79 15.68 -10.02
N LYS A 66 14.59 15.51 -8.72
CA LYS A 66 15.13 16.40 -7.69
C LYS A 66 16.57 16.06 -7.28
N TYR A 67 16.90 14.78 -7.20
CA TYR A 67 18.16 14.30 -6.60
C TYR A 67 19.04 13.51 -7.58
N GLY A 68 18.59 13.27 -8.81
CA GLY A 68 19.31 12.45 -9.80
C GLY A 68 19.32 10.94 -9.50
N LYS A 69 18.98 10.53 -8.27
CA LYS A 69 18.93 9.15 -7.79
C LYS A 69 17.65 8.85 -7.01
N PHE A 70 17.29 7.57 -6.91
CA PHE A 70 16.22 7.12 -6.04
C PHE A 70 16.70 7.10 -4.60
N MET A 71 15.91 7.66 -3.68
CA MET A 71 16.24 7.64 -2.26
C MET A 71 15.59 6.42 -1.62
N ARG A 72 16.40 5.61 -0.94
CA ARG A 72 15.93 4.52 -0.07
C ARG A 72 15.50 5.10 1.27
#